data_AF-A0A1M5XDN4-F1
#
_entry.id   AF-A0A1M5XDN4-F1
#
_cell.length_a   1.000
_cell.length_b   1.000
_cell.length_c   1.000
_cell.angle_alpha   90.00
_cell.angle_beta   90.00
_cell.angle_gamma   90.00
#
_symmetry.space_group_name_H-M   'P 1'
#
loop_
_entity.id
_entity.type
_entity.pdbx_description
1 polymer ?
#
loop_
_entity_poly.entity_id
_entity_poly.type
_entity_poly.pdbx_seq_one_letter_code
_entity_poly.pdbx_strand_id
1 'polypeptide(L)'
;MKNKTFFKRLTAFAAVLGLLGALAGAGAASDALPKNIILSWTGDTKTTMTVSWQTPPGVDESAVQIGTAPALTDARTVAGTVTPPKSGIPLDFNIFRAEIAGLAPGTTYYYRVGGDGTGWSAASSFATRAADDSGLAFLYMGDIHMGVGEESRWKAMADTAGAKNPDIAFGMFGGDIVDSGINAGQWESVLKDASPLFSKIPLMPVNGNHESNFPSGKPELYLDMFALPENGPDGFKKEFYSFDAGSCHVTVLNSWVYSGEQKLSDSDYQKINKWISDDLASSRAAWKIVVMHHPVYALASDKVVAAVKKNWEPLFEQGGVSLVLCGHQHVYNRSYPMRDGEIDYENGITYVMGNASQKFYSSADETYSEKTIYNVSNYQIIRVDGDRLTIQSFDETGKELDYAALSPVKGAGSQGFADVDPSSWYAAAVGDVTARGVLSGTGGTLFSPDMPMTRAMFVTALYRAAGSPGAGRSPAAFTDVDAGQWYYDAAAWAADAGIAQGYGGAFAPDGTITREQLAAMLYRYAKPEEPVPAADASALAAFSDGGEVSDWAKTAVAWAAGSGLLHGSGGRLAPGDTATRAQAAQVLYGFLQPAGVR
;
A
#
# COMPACT_ATOMS: atom_id res chain seq x y z
N MET A 1 16.89 -73.61 65.39
CA MET A 1 16.94 -72.62 66.49
C MET A 1 17.22 -71.24 65.91
N LYS A 2 16.93 -70.17 66.66
CA LYS A 2 16.98 -68.73 66.26
C LYS A 2 18.36 -68.33 65.70
N ASN A 3 18.48 -67.71 64.52
CA ASN A 3 18.18 -66.35 64.02
C ASN A 3 19.40 -65.39 64.04
N LYS A 4 19.53 -64.56 62.99
CA LYS A 4 20.73 -63.78 62.59
C LYS A 4 20.57 -62.25 62.77
N THR A 5 21.70 -61.50 62.69
CA THR A 5 21.83 -60.06 62.29
C THR A 5 21.17 -59.02 63.22
N PHE A 6 21.48 -57.71 63.31
CA PHE A 6 22.46 -56.72 62.74
C PHE A 6 22.49 -55.49 63.73
N PHE A 7 23.33 -54.44 63.70
CA PHE A 7 24.51 -53.99 62.92
C PHE A 7 25.42 -53.07 63.81
N LYS A 8 26.15 -52.06 63.27
CA LYS A 8 26.97 -51.06 63.99
C LYS A 8 26.50 -49.60 63.77
N ARG A 9 26.91 -48.67 64.66
CA ARG A 9 26.77 -47.19 64.55
C ARG A 9 28.13 -46.50 64.64
N LEU A 10 28.27 -45.35 63.96
CA LEU A 10 29.29 -44.28 64.08
C LEU A 10 30.78 -44.73 63.89
N THR A 11 31.71 -43.92 63.37
CA THR A 11 31.92 -42.47 63.54
C THR A 11 32.55 -41.83 62.29
N ALA A 12 32.50 -40.51 62.16
CA ALA A 12 33.13 -39.75 61.07
C ALA A 12 34.43 -39.05 61.52
N PHE A 13 35.41 -38.83 60.61
CA PHE A 13 35.86 -37.50 60.16
C PHE A 13 37.01 -37.58 59.13
N ALA A 14 37.19 -36.49 58.35
CA ALA A 14 38.34 -36.15 57.50
C ALA A 14 38.73 -37.08 56.33
N ALA A 15 38.30 -36.72 55.11
CA ALA A 15 39.15 -36.65 53.88
C ALA A 15 38.38 -36.31 52.58
N VAL A 16 37.67 -35.17 52.49
CA VAL A 16 37.34 -34.52 51.19
C VAL A 16 37.31 -32.99 51.36
N LEU A 17 38.47 -32.35 51.23
CA LEU A 17 38.56 -30.92 50.87
C LEU A 17 39.34 -30.86 49.56
N GLY A 18 38.68 -30.53 48.45
CA GLY A 18 39.31 -30.53 47.13
C GLY A 18 38.42 -30.75 45.92
N LEU A 19 37.10 -30.92 46.06
CA LEU A 19 36.20 -31.04 44.90
C LEU A 19 34.76 -30.52 45.17
N LEU A 20 34.64 -29.31 45.71
CA LEU A 20 33.35 -28.66 46.02
C LEU A 20 33.33 -27.16 45.68
N GLY A 21 34.06 -26.76 44.63
CA GLY A 21 34.23 -25.36 44.21
C GLY A 21 33.81 -25.04 42.77
N ALA A 22 33.05 -25.90 42.10
CA ALA A 22 32.77 -25.79 40.65
C ALA A 22 31.31 -26.10 40.24
N LEU A 23 30.35 -26.01 41.16
CA LEU A 23 28.92 -26.30 40.87
C LEU A 23 27.95 -25.23 41.43
N ALA A 24 28.48 -24.06 41.81
CA ALA A 24 27.70 -22.87 42.19
C ALA A 24 27.94 -21.75 41.17
N GLY A 25 27.57 -21.98 39.91
CA GLY A 25 27.80 -21.05 38.80
C GLY A 25 26.91 -21.25 37.57
N ALA A 26 25.83 -22.03 37.69
CA ALA A 26 24.92 -22.38 36.59
C ALA A 26 23.48 -21.86 36.79
N GLY A 27 23.32 -20.80 37.60
CA GLY A 27 22.01 -20.26 38.02
C GLY A 27 21.67 -18.87 37.49
N ALA A 28 22.44 -18.34 36.52
CA ALA A 28 22.29 -16.96 36.03
C ALA A 28 22.33 -16.84 34.49
N ALA A 29 22.19 -17.95 33.76
CA ALA A 29 22.35 -17.99 32.30
C ALA A 29 21.02 -17.97 31.50
N SER A 30 19.86 -18.00 32.17
CA SER A 30 18.55 -17.96 31.48
C SER A 30 18.19 -16.58 30.96
N ASP A 31 18.47 -15.55 31.76
CA ASP A 31 17.90 -14.20 31.55
C ASP A 31 18.76 -13.33 30.61
N ALA A 32 19.91 -13.86 30.17
CA ALA A 32 20.82 -13.21 29.23
C ALA A 32 20.54 -13.55 27.75
N LEU A 33 19.78 -14.63 27.49
CA LEU A 33 19.52 -15.11 26.13
C LEU A 33 18.64 -14.13 25.36
N PRO A 34 18.87 -13.96 24.04
CA PRO A 34 17.96 -13.22 23.18
C PRO A 34 16.54 -13.77 23.22
N LYS A 35 15.56 -12.87 23.35
CA LYS A 35 14.12 -13.17 23.42
C LYS A 35 13.34 -12.42 22.34
N ASN A 36 12.05 -12.77 22.23
CA ASN A 36 11.05 -12.03 21.45
C ASN A 36 11.50 -11.78 19.99
N ILE A 37 11.92 -12.86 19.33
CA ILE A 37 12.44 -12.85 17.95
C ILE A 37 11.27 -12.71 16.98
N ILE A 38 11.32 -11.69 16.12
CA ILE A 38 10.30 -11.38 15.11
C ILE A 38 10.98 -11.19 13.75
N LEU A 39 10.41 -11.80 12.71
CA LEU A 39 10.76 -11.60 11.31
C LEU A 39 9.89 -10.51 10.69
N SER A 40 10.44 -9.80 9.72
CA SER A 40 9.77 -8.74 8.95
C SER A 40 10.46 -8.57 7.58
N TRP A 41 9.81 -7.86 6.66
CA TRP A 41 10.45 -7.39 5.44
C TRP A 41 10.67 -5.88 5.51
N THR A 42 11.93 -5.45 5.38
CA THR A 42 12.30 -4.03 5.17
C THR A 42 12.75 -3.74 3.74
N GLY A 43 13.09 -4.78 2.98
CA GLY A 43 13.42 -4.77 1.56
C GLY A 43 12.67 -5.84 0.77
N ASP A 44 13.27 -6.31 -0.32
CA ASP A 44 12.67 -7.28 -1.25
C ASP A 44 12.35 -8.64 -0.58
N THR A 45 11.14 -9.16 -0.78
CA THR A 45 10.60 -10.34 -0.07
C THR A 45 11.17 -11.68 -0.55
N LYS A 46 11.89 -11.68 -1.69
CA LYS A 46 12.52 -12.86 -2.30
C LYS A 46 13.99 -12.99 -1.92
N THR A 47 14.66 -11.88 -1.64
CA THR A 47 16.13 -11.79 -1.47
C THR A 47 16.58 -11.18 -0.15
N THR A 48 15.65 -10.71 0.68
CA THR A 48 15.92 -10.18 2.03
C THR A 48 15.04 -10.83 3.11
N MET A 49 15.52 -10.80 4.35
CA MET A 49 14.72 -11.08 5.54
C MET A 49 15.27 -10.24 6.69
N THR A 50 14.42 -9.57 7.45
CA THR A 50 14.86 -8.75 8.60
C THR A 50 14.45 -9.41 9.90
N VAL A 51 15.45 -9.65 10.75
CA VAL A 51 15.28 -10.24 12.07
C VAL A 51 15.38 -9.14 13.11
N SER A 52 14.38 -9.03 13.99
CA SER A 52 14.41 -8.20 15.19
C SER A 52 14.37 -9.08 16.43
N TRP A 53 15.11 -8.72 17.48
CA TRP A 53 15.12 -9.45 18.75
C TRP A 53 15.46 -8.53 19.92
N GLN A 54 15.15 -8.99 21.14
CA GLN A 54 15.45 -8.26 22.37
C GLN A 54 16.57 -8.94 23.15
N THR A 55 17.39 -8.12 23.82
CA THR A 55 18.41 -8.56 24.79
C THR A 55 18.30 -7.71 26.06
N PRO A 56 18.94 -8.09 27.18
CA PRO A 56 19.06 -7.20 28.33
C PRO A 56 19.72 -5.85 27.98
N PRO A 57 19.53 -4.80 28.80
CA PRO A 57 20.22 -3.52 28.66
C PRO A 57 21.74 -3.69 28.85
N GLY A 58 22.53 -2.85 28.18
CA GLY A 58 24.00 -2.91 28.23
C GLY A 58 24.63 -4.02 27.38
N VAL A 59 23.84 -4.69 26.53
CA VAL A 59 24.37 -5.51 25.44
C VAL A 59 24.58 -4.60 24.23
N ASP A 60 25.84 -4.29 23.93
CA ASP A 60 26.22 -3.40 22.83
C ASP A 60 26.41 -4.15 21.48
N GLU A 61 26.71 -5.45 21.53
CA GLU A 61 26.92 -6.30 20.36
C GLU A 61 26.04 -7.55 20.40
N SER A 62 25.31 -7.79 19.31
CA SER A 62 24.53 -9.00 19.05
C SER A 62 24.41 -9.19 17.53
N ALA A 63 24.23 -10.42 17.06
CA ALA A 63 24.26 -10.75 15.64
C ALA A 63 23.30 -11.89 15.28
N VAL A 64 23.07 -12.08 13.99
CA VAL A 64 22.41 -13.26 13.42
C VAL A 64 23.46 -14.18 12.82
N GLN A 65 23.40 -15.48 13.12
CA GLN A 65 24.04 -16.52 12.31
C GLN A 65 22.98 -17.16 11.42
N ILE A 66 23.23 -17.21 10.10
CA ILE A 66 22.30 -17.74 9.11
C ILE A 66 23.01 -18.61 8.07
N GLY A 67 22.44 -19.79 7.78
CA GLY A 67 22.92 -20.74 6.77
C GLY A 67 21.79 -21.56 6.16
N THR A 68 22.12 -22.43 5.22
CA THR A 68 21.18 -23.38 4.60
C THR A 68 21.19 -24.76 5.26
N ALA A 69 22.24 -25.08 6.04
CA ALA A 69 22.29 -26.30 6.84
C ALA A 69 21.54 -26.13 8.18
N PRO A 70 20.69 -27.09 8.61
CA PRO A 70 20.01 -27.04 9.92
C PRO A 70 20.95 -26.91 11.13
N ALA A 71 22.18 -27.42 11.00
CA ALA A 71 23.21 -27.35 12.03
C ALA A 71 24.07 -26.06 11.96
N LEU A 72 23.74 -25.12 11.06
CA LEU A 72 24.46 -23.85 10.85
C LEU A 72 25.97 -24.03 10.54
N THR A 73 26.35 -25.16 9.96
CA THR A 73 27.75 -25.47 9.59
C THR A 73 28.27 -24.63 8.41
N ASP A 74 27.37 -24.05 7.63
CA ASP A 74 27.64 -23.14 6.52
C ASP A 74 27.31 -21.67 6.86
N ALA A 75 27.02 -21.37 8.13
CA ALA A 75 26.44 -20.09 8.50
C ALA A 75 27.42 -18.91 8.37
N ARG A 76 26.91 -17.82 7.80
CA ARG A 76 27.54 -16.49 7.89
C ARG A 76 26.94 -15.70 9.04
N THR A 77 27.73 -14.78 9.59
CA THR A 77 27.27 -13.83 10.62
C THR A 77 26.87 -12.50 9.98
N VAL A 78 25.74 -11.95 10.40
CA VAL A 78 25.26 -10.59 10.08
C VAL A 78 25.15 -9.82 11.39
N ALA A 79 25.87 -8.71 11.51
CA ALA A 79 25.83 -7.89 12.72
C ALA A 79 24.44 -7.27 12.92
N GLY A 80 23.93 -7.31 14.15
CA GLY A 80 22.73 -6.59 14.55
C GLY A 80 23.05 -5.15 14.91
N THR A 81 22.17 -4.23 14.55
CA THR A 81 22.20 -2.84 15.00
C THR A 81 21.19 -2.64 16.12
N VAL A 82 21.63 -2.03 17.23
CA VAL A 82 20.73 -1.49 18.26
C VAL A 82 20.50 -0.01 17.95
N THR A 83 19.24 0.42 18.01
CA THR A 83 18.87 1.85 17.87
C THR A 83 18.15 2.28 19.14
N PRO A 84 18.60 3.34 19.84
CA PRO A 84 17.88 3.87 20.99
C PRO A 84 16.44 4.28 20.63
N PRO A 85 15.43 3.96 21.46
CA PRO A 85 14.03 4.27 21.16
C PRO A 85 13.81 5.79 21.05
N LYS A 86 13.12 6.22 19.99
CA LYS A 86 12.77 7.63 19.72
C LYS A 86 11.61 8.13 20.55
N SER A 87 10.75 7.22 21.02
CA SER A 87 9.61 7.51 21.90
C SER A 87 9.99 8.19 23.23
N GLY A 88 11.26 8.08 23.67
CA GLY A 88 11.71 8.59 24.96
C GLY A 88 11.16 7.81 26.16
N ILE A 89 10.45 6.71 25.92
CA ILE A 89 9.92 5.80 26.95
C ILE A 89 11.06 4.85 27.37
N PRO A 90 11.39 4.76 28.67
CA PRO A 90 12.41 3.83 29.13
C PRO A 90 12.01 2.38 28.85
N LEU A 91 12.93 1.61 28.26
CA LEU A 91 12.82 0.17 28.06
C LEU A 91 13.84 -0.55 28.94
N ASP A 92 13.46 -1.70 29.49
CA ASP A 92 14.33 -2.60 30.25
C ASP A 92 14.95 -3.70 29.35
N PHE A 93 15.02 -3.44 28.04
CA PHE A 93 15.67 -4.26 27.02
C PHE A 93 16.24 -3.40 25.88
N ASN A 94 17.28 -3.91 25.22
CA ASN A 94 17.74 -3.39 23.94
C ASN A 94 16.97 -4.08 22.79
N ILE A 95 16.66 -3.34 21.72
CA ILE A 95 16.06 -3.89 20.49
C ILE A 95 17.14 -3.93 19.40
N PHE A 96 17.57 -5.14 19.03
CA PHE A 96 18.48 -5.37 17.91
C PHE A 96 17.71 -5.70 16.64
N ARG A 97 18.26 -5.27 15.50
CA ARG A 97 17.71 -5.52 14.16
C ARG A 97 18.84 -5.89 13.20
N ALA A 98 18.59 -6.82 12.27
CA ALA A 98 19.52 -7.14 11.18
C ALA A 98 18.74 -7.44 9.90
N GLU A 99 18.97 -6.68 8.84
CA GLU A 99 18.53 -7.04 7.49
C GLU A 99 19.54 -8.00 6.86
N ILE A 100 19.04 -9.16 6.43
CA ILE A 100 19.83 -10.21 5.82
C ILE A 100 19.58 -10.18 4.31
N ALA A 101 20.36 -9.36 3.60
CA ALA A 101 20.31 -9.25 2.15
C ALA A 101 21.10 -10.37 1.43
N GLY A 102 20.80 -10.58 0.14
CA GLY A 102 21.50 -11.53 -0.73
C GLY A 102 21.08 -12.98 -0.51
N LEU A 103 19.83 -13.22 -0.10
CA LEU A 103 19.23 -14.54 -0.02
C LEU A 103 18.78 -15.02 -1.41
N ALA A 104 18.80 -16.33 -1.62
CA ALA A 104 18.23 -16.94 -2.82
C ALA A 104 16.70 -17.01 -2.67
N PRO A 105 15.90 -16.73 -3.72
CA PRO A 105 14.46 -16.94 -3.71
C PRO A 105 14.07 -18.40 -3.47
N GLY A 106 12.89 -18.63 -2.90
CA GLY A 106 12.31 -19.97 -2.67
C GLY A 106 13.16 -20.91 -1.81
N THR A 107 14.02 -20.37 -0.93
CA THR A 107 15.04 -21.11 -0.20
C THR A 107 14.79 -21.07 1.30
N THR A 108 14.82 -22.23 1.95
CA THR A 108 14.78 -22.33 3.41
C THR A 108 16.15 -21.96 4.00
N TYR A 109 16.13 -21.02 4.94
CA TYR A 109 17.29 -20.65 5.74
C TYR A 109 17.05 -21.00 7.21
N TYR A 110 18.09 -21.51 7.85
CA TYR A 110 18.15 -21.71 9.29
C TYR A 110 18.92 -20.55 9.90
N TYR A 111 18.47 -20.05 11.05
CA TYR A 111 19.11 -18.93 11.72
C TYR A 111 19.01 -19.02 13.24
N ARG A 112 19.89 -18.28 13.93
CA ARG A 112 19.82 -17.99 15.36
C ARG A 112 20.39 -16.61 15.65
N VAL A 113 19.97 -15.99 16.73
CA VAL A 113 20.44 -14.65 17.14
C VAL A 113 21.19 -14.70 18.46
N GLY A 114 22.08 -13.74 18.70
CA GLY A 114 22.87 -13.64 19.92
C GLY A 114 24.33 -13.30 19.70
N GLY A 115 25.20 -13.70 20.63
CA GLY A 115 26.63 -13.43 20.58
C GLY A 115 27.33 -13.82 21.88
N ASP A 116 28.65 -13.59 21.95
CA ASP A 116 29.47 -14.10 23.05
C ASP A 116 29.09 -13.53 24.44
N GLY A 117 28.49 -12.34 24.48
CA GLY A 117 27.99 -11.71 25.70
C GLY A 117 26.55 -12.09 26.10
N THR A 118 25.76 -12.69 25.20
CA THR A 118 24.33 -13.06 25.44
C THR A 118 24.07 -14.56 25.35
N GLY A 119 25.01 -15.34 24.82
CA GLY A 119 24.72 -16.67 24.32
C GLY A 119 23.97 -16.62 22.98
N TRP A 120 23.63 -17.79 22.45
CA TRP A 120 22.89 -17.93 21.19
C TRP A 120 21.51 -18.51 21.44
N SER A 121 20.50 -17.98 20.76
CA SER A 121 19.15 -18.55 20.77
C SER A 121 19.13 -20.00 20.25
N ALA A 122 18.03 -20.71 20.52
CA ALA A 122 17.69 -21.88 19.71
C ALA A 122 17.62 -21.48 18.23
N ALA A 123 17.96 -22.42 17.34
CA ALA A 123 17.83 -22.19 15.91
C ALA A 123 16.35 -22.24 15.48
N SER A 124 15.95 -21.30 14.63
CA SER A 124 14.68 -21.28 13.91
C SER A 124 14.95 -21.34 12.40
N SER A 125 13.89 -21.32 11.59
CA SER A 125 13.99 -21.30 10.14
C SER A 125 12.85 -20.54 9.49
N PHE A 126 13.13 -19.92 8.35
CA PHE A 126 12.15 -19.29 7.47
C PHE A 126 12.42 -19.67 6.01
N ALA A 127 11.48 -19.38 5.11
CA ALA A 127 11.68 -19.49 3.67
C ALA A 127 11.52 -18.12 3.00
N THR A 128 12.38 -17.81 2.03
CA THR A 128 12.20 -16.66 1.14
C THR A 128 11.09 -16.92 0.12
N ARG A 129 10.46 -15.85 -0.40
CA ARG A 129 9.45 -15.98 -1.47
C ARG A 129 10.07 -16.56 -2.75
N ALA A 130 9.28 -17.34 -3.48
CA ALA A 130 9.68 -17.90 -4.77
C ALA A 130 9.90 -16.81 -5.83
N ALA A 131 10.72 -17.10 -6.84
CA ALA A 131 11.04 -16.14 -7.89
C ALA A 131 9.86 -15.85 -8.83
N ASP A 132 8.98 -16.83 -9.04
CA ASP A 132 7.88 -16.86 -10.03
C ASP A 132 6.57 -16.21 -9.57
N ASP A 133 6.54 -15.64 -8.36
CA ASP A 133 5.39 -14.98 -7.74
C ASP A 133 4.12 -15.84 -7.57
N SER A 134 4.23 -17.15 -7.75
CA SER A 134 3.13 -18.10 -7.58
C SER A 134 2.73 -18.28 -6.11
N GLY A 135 1.42 -18.46 -5.87
CA GLY A 135 0.83 -18.87 -4.59
C GLY A 135 1.16 -18.00 -3.37
N LEU A 136 0.22 -17.14 -2.97
CA LEU A 136 0.30 -16.42 -1.69
C LEU A 136 -0.76 -16.92 -0.72
N ALA A 137 -0.37 -17.11 0.54
CA ALA A 137 -1.31 -17.23 1.66
C ALA A 137 -0.80 -16.35 2.80
N PHE A 138 -1.69 -15.67 3.52
CA PHE A 138 -1.31 -14.88 4.71
C PHE A 138 -2.42 -14.80 5.76
N LEU A 139 -1.99 -14.61 7.01
CA LEU A 139 -2.85 -14.40 8.17
C LEU A 139 -3.17 -12.91 8.32
N TYR A 140 -4.44 -12.56 8.55
CA TYR A 140 -4.85 -11.22 8.96
C TYR A 140 -5.66 -11.28 10.27
N MET A 141 -5.38 -10.34 11.18
CA MET A 141 -6.08 -10.18 12.46
C MET A 141 -6.23 -8.69 12.78
N GLY A 142 -7.44 -8.13 12.69
CA GLY A 142 -7.73 -6.80 13.22
C GLY A 142 -7.81 -6.81 14.75
N ASP A 143 -7.43 -5.72 15.42
CA ASP A 143 -7.72 -5.46 16.85
C ASP A 143 -7.34 -6.62 17.78
N ILE A 144 -6.04 -6.87 18.02
CA ILE A 144 -5.63 -7.93 18.96
C ILE A 144 -5.66 -7.48 20.44
N HIS A 145 -5.60 -6.17 20.71
CA HIS A 145 -5.81 -5.53 22.02
C HIS A 145 -5.08 -6.19 23.21
N MET A 146 -3.75 -6.08 23.26
CA MET A 146 -2.98 -6.46 24.45
C MET A 146 -3.23 -5.50 25.62
N GLY A 147 -3.85 -5.99 26.69
CA GLY A 147 -4.14 -5.23 27.91
C GLY A 147 -5.52 -5.51 28.54
N VAL A 148 -6.44 -6.12 27.79
CA VAL A 148 -7.85 -6.30 28.19
C VAL A 148 -8.11 -7.39 29.25
N GLY A 149 -7.06 -8.00 29.82
CA GLY A 149 -7.16 -8.97 30.91
C GLY A 149 -7.35 -10.45 30.53
N GLU A 150 -7.46 -10.77 29.24
CA GLU A 150 -7.53 -12.16 28.71
C GLU A 150 -6.61 -12.35 27.49
N GLU A 151 -5.33 -12.03 27.69
CA GLU A 151 -4.25 -11.91 26.69
C GLU A 151 -4.00 -13.17 25.84
N SER A 152 -4.54 -14.33 26.25
CA SER A 152 -4.29 -15.64 25.64
C SER A 152 -5.04 -15.93 24.34
N ARG A 153 -6.11 -15.19 23.99
CA ARG A 153 -7.02 -15.59 22.90
C ARG A 153 -6.51 -15.33 21.49
N TRP A 154 -6.04 -14.10 21.20
CA TRP A 154 -5.45 -13.81 19.88
C TRP A 154 -4.22 -14.69 19.63
N LYS A 155 -3.44 -14.98 20.68
CA LYS A 155 -2.32 -15.91 20.62
C LYS A 155 -2.78 -17.31 20.22
N ALA A 156 -3.82 -17.85 20.86
CA ALA A 156 -4.37 -19.16 20.52
C ALA A 156 -4.92 -19.21 19.07
N MET A 157 -5.48 -18.11 18.57
CA MET A 157 -5.87 -17.96 17.16
C MET A 157 -4.66 -17.99 16.23
N ALA A 158 -3.59 -17.24 16.52
CA ALA A 158 -2.36 -17.25 15.74
C ALA A 158 -1.68 -18.63 15.72
N ASP A 159 -1.57 -19.29 16.89
CA ASP A 159 -1.06 -20.67 17.00
C ASP A 159 -1.90 -21.64 16.16
N THR A 160 -3.24 -21.53 16.24
CA THR A 160 -4.19 -22.37 15.47
C THR A 160 -4.11 -22.10 13.97
N ALA A 161 -3.99 -20.84 13.57
CA ALA A 161 -3.86 -20.41 12.18
C ALA A 161 -2.59 -20.99 11.56
N GLY A 162 -1.43 -20.81 12.20
CA GLY A 162 -0.15 -21.35 11.73
C GLY A 162 -0.08 -22.87 11.74
N ALA A 163 -0.73 -23.54 12.71
CA ALA A 163 -0.80 -25.01 12.75
C ALA A 163 -1.70 -25.62 11.67
N LYS A 164 -2.83 -24.96 11.34
CA LYS A 164 -3.78 -25.43 10.31
C LYS A 164 -3.41 -25.01 8.89
N ASN A 165 -2.63 -23.93 8.73
CA ASN A 165 -2.27 -23.33 7.44
C ASN A 165 -0.73 -23.18 7.34
N PRO A 166 0.03 -24.28 7.18
CA PRO A 166 1.50 -24.23 7.09
C PRO A 166 2.02 -23.54 5.81
N ASP A 167 1.11 -23.17 4.90
CA ASP A 167 1.35 -22.44 3.66
C ASP A 167 1.37 -20.91 3.82
N ILE A 168 0.98 -20.36 4.99
CA ILE A 168 1.02 -18.90 5.19
C ILE A 168 2.46 -18.37 5.12
N ALA A 169 2.67 -17.39 4.25
CA ALA A 169 3.97 -16.79 3.97
C ALA A 169 4.32 -15.66 4.95
N PHE A 170 3.31 -14.98 5.51
CA PHE A 170 3.44 -13.91 6.50
C PHE A 170 2.11 -13.72 7.26
N GLY A 171 2.09 -12.81 8.24
CA GLY A 171 0.86 -12.36 8.89
C GLY A 171 0.85 -10.85 9.14
N MET A 172 -0.33 -10.31 9.38
CA MET A 172 -0.58 -8.88 9.60
C MET A 172 -1.51 -8.65 10.80
N PHE A 173 -1.19 -7.64 11.61
CA PHE A 173 -2.10 -7.09 12.62
C PHE A 173 -2.69 -5.77 12.12
N GLY A 174 -4.02 -5.63 12.14
CA GLY A 174 -4.77 -4.53 11.55
C GLY A 174 -4.88 -3.26 12.40
N GLY A 175 -3.87 -2.94 13.22
CA GLY A 175 -3.93 -1.88 14.23
C GLY A 175 -4.66 -2.28 15.51
N ASP A 176 -4.57 -1.41 16.52
CA ASP A 176 -5.00 -1.64 17.90
C ASP A 176 -4.41 -2.94 18.46
N ILE A 177 -3.08 -2.97 18.42
CA ILE A 177 -2.21 -4.07 18.84
C ILE A 177 -2.10 -4.10 20.37
N VAL A 178 -2.05 -2.93 20.99
CA VAL A 178 -2.01 -2.72 22.44
C VAL A 178 -3.20 -1.86 22.89
N ASP A 179 -3.55 -1.90 24.19
CA ASP A 179 -4.50 -0.94 24.78
C ASP A 179 -3.88 0.46 25.01
N SER A 180 -2.55 0.58 25.02
CA SER A 180 -1.86 1.85 25.18
C SER A 180 -0.47 1.83 24.55
N GLY A 181 -0.28 2.58 23.48
CA GLY A 181 0.98 2.66 22.76
C GLY A 181 2.16 3.22 23.56
N ILE A 182 1.95 3.87 24.72
CA ILE A 182 3.02 4.25 25.66
C ILE A 182 3.39 3.14 26.67
N ASN A 183 2.64 2.04 26.71
CA ASN A 183 2.88 0.96 27.66
C ASN A 183 3.88 -0.05 27.08
N ALA A 184 5.17 0.15 27.37
CA ALA A 184 6.25 -0.76 26.97
C ALA A 184 6.02 -2.23 27.37
N GLY A 185 5.35 -2.49 28.50
CA GLY A 185 5.03 -3.86 28.93
C GLY A 185 3.99 -4.56 28.05
N GLN A 186 3.01 -3.82 27.51
CA GLN A 186 2.06 -4.37 26.54
C GLN A 186 2.78 -4.72 25.23
N TRP A 187 3.69 -3.87 24.76
CA TRP A 187 4.52 -4.16 23.59
C TRP A 187 5.41 -5.39 23.78
N GLU A 188 6.07 -5.52 24.93
CA GLU A 188 6.88 -6.71 25.22
C GLU A 188 6.03 -7.98 25.23
N SER A 189 4.86 -7.96 25.87
CA SER A 189 3.91 -9.08 25.87
C SER A 189 3.46 -9.46 24.45
N VAL A 190 3.15 -8.49 23.58
CA VAL A 190 2.81 -8.78 22.17
C VAL A 190 3.97 -9.48 21.47
N LEU A 191 5.18 -8.93 21.54
CA LEU A 191 6.34 -9.49 20.84
C LEU A 191 6.69 -10.89 21.35
N LYS A 192 6.56 -11.12 22.66
CA LYS A 192 6.72 -12.43 23.31
C LYS A 192 5.71 -13.46 22.79
N ASP A 193 4.43 -13.12 22.77
CA ASP A 193 3.36 -14.05 22.38
C ASP A 193 3.27 -14.25 20.86
N ALA A 194 3.74 -13.27 20.08
CA ALA A 194 3.90 -13.34 18.63
C ALA A 194 5.10 -14.22 18.19
N SER A 195 6.21 -14.18 18.93
CA SER A 195 7.48 -14.83 18.55
C SER A 195 7.38 -16.33 18.17
N PRO A 196 6.56 -17.20 18.81
CA PRO A 196 6.44 -18.61 18.43
C PRO A 196 6.03 -18.89 16.97
N LEU A 197 5.24 -17.97 16.36
CA LEU A 197 4.87 -17.99 14.95
C LEU A 197 5.80 -17.08 14.13
N PHE A 198 5.98 -15.84 14.59
CA PHE A 198 6.65 -14.79 13.84
C PHE A 198 8.19 -14.84 13.89
N SER A 199 8.77 -15.86 14.54
CA SER A 199 10.17 -16.29 14.33
C SER A 199 10.34 -17.27 13.15
N LYS A 200 9.28 -17.53 12.38
CA LYS A 200 9.27 -18.45 11.22
C LYS A 200 8.69 -17.81 9.95
N ILE A 201 7.73 -16.90 10.12
CA ILE A 201 7.14 -16.08 9.05
C ILE A 201 7.18 -14.59 9.45
N PRO A 202 7.22 -13.65 8.49
CA PRO A 202 7.19 -12.22 8.79
C PRO A 202 5.88 -11.72 9.41
N LEU A 203 5.99 -10.72 10.29
CA LEU A 203 4.89 -9.89 10.77
C LEU A 203 4.96 -8.52 10.10
N MET A 204 3.91 -8.15 9.38
CA MET A 204 3.75 -6.85 8.71
C MET A 204 2.54 -6.11 9.33
N PRO A 205 2.73 -5.39 10.46
CA PRO A 205 1.65 -4.76 11.21
C PRO A 205 1.23 -3.41 10.61
N VAL A 206 0.03 -2.99 10.98
CA VAL A 206 -0.54 -1.65 10.76
C VAL A 206 -0.70 -0.98 12.13
N ASN A 207 -0.60 0.34 12.22
CA ASN A 207 -0.95 1.06 13.45
C ASN A 207 -2.41 1.53 13.44
N GLY A 208 -3.05 1.46 14.60
CA GLY A 208 -4.37 2.00 14.90
C GLY A 208 -4.32 3.24 15.78
N ASN A 209 -5.43 3.48 16.50
CA ASN A 209 -5.60 4.64 17.38
C ASN A 209 -5.07 4.40 18.79
N HIS A 210 -4.93 3.15 19.25
CA HIS A 210 -4.26 2.88 20.52
C HIS A 210 -2.72 2.95 20.42
N GLU A 211 -2.15 2.91 19.21
CA GLU A 211 -0.71 3.05 18.98
C GLU A 211 -0.18 4.49 19.12
N SER A 212 -0.99 5.52 18.85
CA SER A 212 -0.57 6.93 18.86
C SER A 212 -0.51 7.53 20.27
N ASN A 213 0.47 8.41 20.54
CA ASN A 213 0.65 8.95 21.88
C ASN A 213 1.30 10.36 21.97
N PHE A 214 1.07 10.96 23.14
CA PHE A 214 1.72 12.18 23.64
C PHE A 214 3.22 11.95 23.97
N PRO A 215 4.13 12.92 23.74
CA PRO A 215 3.88 14.30 23.31
C PRO A 215 4.03 14.55 21.79
N SER A 216 4.48 13.59 20.99
CA SER A 216 4.71 13.79 19.54
C SER A 216 3.45 13.70 18.69
N GLY A 217 2.43 12.96 19.15
CA GLY A 217 1.22 12.62 18.39
C GLY A 217 1.44 11.51 17.35
N LYS A 218 2.69 11.04 17.19
CA LYS A 218 3.07 9.91 16.32
C LYS A 218 3.10 8.61 17.13
N PRO A 219 2.95 7.44 16.49
CA PRO A 219 3.01 6.14 17.14
C PRO A 219 4.48 5.71 17.40
N GLU A 220 5.27 6.55 18.10
CA GLU A 220 6.74 6.39 18.19
C GLU A 220 7.16 5.02 18.75
N LEU A 221 6.49 4.51 19.79
CA LEU A 221 6.89 3.23 20.37
C LEU A 221 6.59 2.05 19.43
N TYR A 222 5.52 2.10 18.64
CA TYR A 222 5.29 1.15 17.53
C TYR A 222 6.42 1.22 16.49
N LEU A 223 6.88 2.43 16.14
CA LEU A 223 7.99 2.64 15.20
C LEU A 223 9.36 2.19 15.76
N ASP A 224 9.51 2.18 17.09
CA ASP A 224 10.66 1.65 17.85
C ASP A 224 10.60 0.12 18.00
N MET A 225 9.41 -0.50 18.07
CA MET A 225 9.25 -1.95 18.21
C MET A 225 9.44 -2.70 16.88
N PHE A 226 8.90 -2.20 15.77
CA PHE A 226 8.91 -2.93 14.50
C PHE A 226 9.96 -2.42 13.49
N ALA A 227 10.57 -3.37 12.79
CA ALA A 227 11.34 -3.12 11.57
C ALA A 227 10.38 -3.19 10.37
N LEU A 228 10.20 -2.06 9.69
CA LEU A 228 9.20 -1.87 8.62
C LEU A 228 9.87 -1.15 7.43
N PRO A 229 9.36 -1.27 6.20
CA PRO A 229 9.91 -0.57 5.05
C PRO A 229 9.84 0.95 5.20
N GLU A 230 10.85 1.65 4.69
CA GLU A 230 10.97 3.12 4.77
C GLU A 230 10.63 3.83 3.44
N ASN A 231 9.76 3.19 2.62
CA ASN A 231 9.31 3.68 1.32
C ASN A 231 8.03 4.56 1.36
N GLY A 232 7.51 4.84 2.55
CA GLY A 232 6.40 5.77 2.78
C GLY A 232 6.70 7.24 2.42
N PRO A 233 5.69 8.14 2.50
CA PRO A 233 5.86 9.55 2.20
C PRO A 233 6.81 10.25 3.18
N ASP A 234 7.50 11.29 2.72
CA ASP A 234 8.45 12.03 3.54
C ASP A 234 7.81 12.66 4.79
N GLY A 235 8.29 12.23 5.95
CA GLY A 235 7.74 12.55 7.28
C GLY A 235 6.84 11.47 7.89
N PHE A 236 6.52 10.40 7.14
CA PHE A 236 5.55 9.35 7.53
C PHE A 236 6.00 7.93 7.18
N LYS A 237 7.31 7.74 6.93
CA LYS A 237 7.91 6.42 6.66
C LYS A 237 7.64 5.46 7.81
N LYS A 238 7.34 4.19 7.49
CA LYS A 238 6.93 3.10 8.42
C LYS A 238 5.54 3.26 9.06
N GLU A 239 4.97 4.47 9.15
CA GLU A 239 3.53 4.66 9.38
C GLU A 239 2.73 4.34 8.11
N PHE A 240 3.30 4.68 6.96
CA PHE A 240 2.88 4.24 5.64
C PHE A 240 4.05 3.50 5.00
N TYR A 241 3.75 2.42 4.31
CA TYR A 241 4.71 1.64 3.54
C TYR A 241 3.99 0.71 2.56
N SER A 242 4.71 0.17 1.59
CA SER A 242 4.19 -0.86 0.68
C SER A 242 5.21 -1.97 0.43
N PHE A 243 4.74 -3.15 0.03
CA PHE A 243 5.60 -4.27 -0.33
C PHE A 243 4.92 -5.21 -1.32
N ASP A 244 5.71 -5.87 -2.17
CA ASP A 244 5.24 -6.91 -3.09
C ASP A 244 5.47 -8.31 -2.49
N ALA A 245 4.44 -9.14 -2.54
CA ALA A 245 4.46 -10.51 -2.05
C ALA A 245 3.71 -11.43 -3.03
N GLY A 246 4.46 -12.14 -3.88
CA GLY A 246 3.86 -12.90 -4.97
C GLY A 246 3.14 -11.98 -5.97
N SER A 247 1.98 -12.40 -6.46
CA SER A 247 1.15 -11.60 -7.37
C SER A 247 0.42 -10.41 -6.72
N CYS A 248 0.72 -10.10 -5.45
CA CYS A 248 0.09 -9.05 -4.66
C CYS A 248 1.04 -7.88 -4.39
N HIS A 249 0.50 -6.67 -4.52
CA HIS A 249 1.05 -5.45 -3.95
C HIS A 249 0.21 -5.05 -2.73
N VAL A 250 0.86 -4.87 -1.59
CA VAL A 250 0.21 -4.55 -0.32
C VAL A 250 0.61 -3.15 0.12
N THR A 251 -0.36 -2.23 0.19
CA THR A 251 -0.18 -0.86 0.66
C THR A 251 -0.71 -0.75 2.10
N VAL A 252 0.13 -0.32 3.04
CA VAL A 252 -0.20 -0.16 4.47
C VAL A 252 -0.33 1.32 4.82
N LEU A 253 -1.43 1.69 5.48
CA LEU A 253 -1.78 3.09 5.75
C LEU A 253 -2.07 3.35 7.24
N ASN A 254 -1.45 4.40 7.79
CA ASN A 254 -1.85 4.99 9.07
C ASN A 254 -3.12 5.84 8.90
N SER A 255 -4.31 5.25 9.06
CA SER A 255 -5.58 5.98 8.97
C SER A 255 -5.77 7.03 10.08
N TRP A 256 -5.05 6.93 11.19
CA TRP A 256 -5.18 7.85 12.32
C TRP A 256 -4.64 9.26 12.06
N VAL A 257 -3.98 9.51 10.92
CA VAL A 257 -3.58 10.86 10.49
C VAL A 257 -4.75 11.86 10.44
N TYR A 258 -5.99 11.40 10.24
CA TYR A 258 -7.19 12.24 10.23
C TYR A 258 -7.78 12.55 11.63
N SER A 259 -7.21 12.03 12.71
CA SER A 259 -7.62 12.39 14.09
C SER A 259 -7.29 13.84 14.47
N GLY A 260 -6.30 14.43 13.79
CA GLY A 260 -5.71 15.72 14.14
C GLY A 260 -4.61 15.64 15.20
N GLU A 261 -4.30 14.47 15.77
CA GLU A 261 -3.30 14.32 16.84
C GLU A 261 -1.90 14.78 16.40
N GLN A 262 -1.49 14.41 15.18
CA GLN A 262 -0.20 14.82 14.59
C GLN A 262 -0.17 16.29 14.09
N LYS A 263 -1.28 17.03 14.17
CA LYS A 263 -1.40 18.45 13.75
C LYS A 263 -0.93 18.71 12.30
N LEU A 264 -1.33 17.83 11.39
CA LEU A 264 -0.91 17.86 9.99
C LEU A 264 -1.42 19.10 9.24
N SER A 265 -0.62 19.56 8.27
CA SER A 265 -1.02 20.61 7.34
C SER A 265 -1.73 20.06 6.10
N ASP A 266 -2.42 20.93 5.35
CA ASP A 266 -2.99 20.56 4.03
C ASP A 266 -1.93 19.99 3.07
N SER A 267 -0.69 20.49 3.15
CA SER A 267 0.45 19.99 2.36
C SER A 267 0.85 18.56 2.75
N ASP A 268 0.69 18.18 4.02
CA ASP A 268 0.96 16.81 4.46
C ASP A 268 -0.12 15.84 4.01
N TYR A 269 -1.40 16.24 4.07
CA TYR A 269 -2.49 15.44 3.50
C TYR A 269 -2.35 15.30 1.98
N GLN A 270 -1.97 16.36 1.26
CA GLN A 270 -1.67 16.29 -0.18
C GLN A 270 -0.51 15.32 -0.47
N LYS A 271 0.56 15.37 0.33
CA LYS A 271 1.72 14.48 0.21
C LYS A 271 1.35 13.01 0.45
N ILE A 272 0.57 12.72 1.50
CA ILE A 272 0.07 11.37 1.80
C ILE A 272 -0.82 10.86 0.66
N ASN A 273 -1.83 11.65 0.24
CA ASN A 273 -2.74 11.26 -0.83
C ASN A 273 -2.03 11.06 -2.16
N LYS A 274 -1.03 11.91 -2.48
CA LYS A 274 -0.17 11.72 -3.66
C LYS A 274 0.63 10.42 -3.56
N TRP A 275 1.25 10.14 -2.42
CA TRP A 275 1.99 8.88 -2.23
C TRP A 275 1.11 7.65 -2.40
N ILE A 276 -0.11 7.64 -1.84
CA ILE A 276 -1.08 6.53 -2.03
C ILE A 276 -1.41 6.35 -3.51
N SER A 277 -1.66 7.46 -4.23
CA SER A 277 -1.98 7.41 -5.67
C SER A 277 -0.78 6.92 -6.50
N ASP A 278 0.42 7.42 -6.22
CA ASP A 278 1.66 7.06 -6.93
C ASP A 278 2.04 5.59 -6.68
N ASP A 279 1.97 5.12 -5.43
CA ASP A 279 2.25 3.73 -5.00
C ASP A 279 1.35 2.75 -5.77
N LEU A 280 0.04 2.92 -5.63
CA LEU A 280 -0.96 2.11 -6.33
C LEU A 280 -0.82 2.21 -7.85
N ALA A 281 -0.50 3.37 -8.43
CA ALA A 281 -0.33 3.53 -9.87
C ALA A 281 0.98 2.91 -10.41
N SER A 282 2.03 2.86 -9.59
CA SER A 282 3.33 2.29 -9.95
C SER A 282 3.27 0.76 -10.07
N SER A 283 2.46 0.11 -9.23
CA SER A 283 2.38 -1.34 -9.18
C SER A 283 1.65 -1.97 -10.36
N ARG A 284 2.26 -3.06 -10.88
CA ARG A 284 1.72 -3.94 -11.93
C ARG A 284 1.22 -5.28 -11.39
N ALA A 285 1.18 -5.44 -10.06
CA ALA A 285 0.63 -6.63 -9.43
C ALA A 285 -0.83 -6.87 -9.87
N ALA A 286 -1.21 -8.14 -10.07
CA ALA A 286 -2.57 -8.51 -10.43
C ALA A 286 -3.57 -8.20 -9.30
N TRP A 287 -3.09 -8.25 -8.06
CA TRP A 287 -3.86 -7.97 -6.86
C TRP A 287 -3.27 -6.79 -6.12
N LYS A 288 -4.08 -5.76 -5.87
CA LYS A 288 -3.72 -4.64 -5.00
C LYS A 288 -4.58 -4.71 -3.74
N ILE A 289 -3.92 -4.79 -2.60
CA ILE A 289 -4.53 -4.95 -1.28
C ILE A 289 -4.13 -3.75 -0.42
N VAL A 290 -5.11 -3.08 0.18
CA VAL A 290 -4.85 -2.02 1.16
C VAL A 290 -5.12 -2.58 2.56
N VAL A 291 -4.25 -2.25 3.52
CA VAL A 291 -4.47 -2.60 4.93
C VAL A 291 -4.33 -1.34 5.78
N MET A 292 -5.38 -1.00 6.51
CA MET A 292 -5.48 0.21 7.31
C MET A 292 -6.41 0.00 8.51
N HIS A 293 -6.19 0.67 9.63
CA HIS A 293 -6.94 0.34 10.84
C HIS A 293 -8.43 0.74 10.75
N HIS A 294 -8.74 2.00 10.42
CA HIS A 294 -10.13 2.46 10.34
C HIS A 294 -10.76 2.06 8.99
N PRO A 295 -12.02 1.61 8.96
CA PRO A 295 -12.71 1.23 7.72
C PRO A 295 -13.03 2.44 6.82
N VAL A 296 -13.39 2.17 5.55
CA VAL A 296 -14.14 3.12 4.69
C VAL A 296 -15.62 3.11 5.03
N TYR A 297 -16.20 1.92 5.20
CA TYR A 297 -17.61 1.72 5.51
C TYR A 297 -17.78 1.48 7.02
N ALA A 298 -18.43 2.43 7.69
CA ALA A 298 -18.67 2.38 9.13
C ALA A 298 -19.95 1.62 9.47
N LEU A 299 -19.93 0.86 10.56
CA LEU A 299 -21.10 0.33 11.28
C LEU A 299 -21.52 1.25 12.44
N ALA A 300 -20.67 2.20 12.82
CA ALA A 300 -20.95 3.29 13.75
C ALA A 300 -20.33 4.61 13.28
N SER A 301 -20.97 5.72 13.63
CA SER A 301 -20.53 7.08 13.25
C SER A 301 -19.15 7.41 13.82
N ASP A 302 -18.19 7.63 12.93
CA ASP A 302 -16.81 8.01 13.26
C ASP A 302 -16.27 9.07 12.27
N LYS A 303 -15.49 10.03 12.78
CA LYS A 303 -14.97 11.17 11.99
C LYS A 303 -13.74 10.80 11.16
N VAL A 304 -12.90 9.90 11.66
CA VAL A 304 -11.71 9.41 10.95
C VAL A 304 -12.18 8.53 9.79
N VAL A 305 -13.14 7.63 10.00
CA VAL A 305 -13.80 6.84 8.95
C VAL A 305 -14.40 7.74 7.87
N ALA A 306 -15.16 8.77 8.25
CA ALA A 306 -15.72 9.72 7.29
C ALA A 306 -14.64 10.47 6.47
N ALA A 307 -13.51 10.79 7.08
CA ALA A 307 -12.37 11.41 6.40
C ALA A 307 -11.63 10.43 5.48
N VAL A 308 -11.39 9.19 5.93
CA VAL A 308 -10.81 8.11 5.13
C VAL A 308 -11.67 7.84 3.89
N LYS A 309 -12.98 7.65 4.08
CA LYS A 309 -13.93 7.48 2.97
C LYS A 309 -13.85 8.63 1.97
N LYS A 310 -13.96 9.88 2.44
CA LYS A 310 -13.93 11.06 1.56
C LYS A 310 -12.62 11.19 0.76
N ASN A 311 -11.47 10.89 1.35
CA ASN A 311 -10.17 11.25 0.78
C ASN A 311 -9.42 10.08 0.13
N TRP A 312 -9.67 8.83 0.53
CA TRP A 312 -8.90 7.66 0.09
C TRP A 312 -9.70 6.63 -0.70
N GLU A 313 -11.01 6.46 -0.49
CA GLU A 313 -11.83 5.55 -1.32
C GLU A 313 -11.68 5.84 -2.83
N PRO A 314 -11.74 7.10 -3.32
CA PRO A 314 -11.53 7.40 -4.74
C PRO A 314 -10.12 7.04 -5.24
N LEU A 315 -9.11 7.08 -4.38
CA LEU A 315 -7.74 6.70 -4.72
C LEU A 315 -7.60 5.18 -4.85
N PHE A 316 -8.31 4.42 -4.00
CA PHE A 316 -8.35 2.95 -4.06
C PHE A 316 -9.07 2.48 -5.33
N GLU A 317 -10.21 3.10 -5.67
CA GLU A 317 -11.01 2.81 -6.87
C GLU A 317 -10.28 3.18 -8.17
N GLN A 318 -9.52 4.28 -8.16
CA GLN A 318 -8.62 4.68 -9.25
C GLN A 318 -7.41 3.74 -9.36
N GLY A 319 -6.84 3.32 -8.22
CA GLY A 319 -5.69 2.43 -8.17
C GLY A 319 -5.96 0.98 -8.62
N GLY A 320 -7.24 0.57 -8.61
CA GLY A 320 -7.65 -0.81 -8.88
C GLY A 320 -7.45 -1.74 -7.68
N VAL A 321 -7.61 -1.22 -6.46
CA VAL A 321 -7.60 -2.03 -5.23
C VAL A 321 -8.75 -3.02 -5.27
N SER A 322 -8.47 -4.29 -4.93
CA SER A 322 -9.48 -5.37 -4.95
C SER A 322 -9.97 -5.75 -3.54
N LEU A 323 -9.12 -5.58 -2.54
CA LEU A 323 -9.41 -5.90 -1.15
C LEU A 323 -8.87 -4.81 -0.23
N VAL A 324 -9.69 -4.39 0.72
CA VAL A 324 -9.29 -3.53 1.86
C VAL A 324 -9.51 -4.30 3.15
N LEU A 325 -8.46 -4.45 3.95
CA LEU A 325 -8.48 -5.10 5.25
C LEU A 325 -8.39 -4.05 6.37
N CYS A 326 -9.30 -4.12 7.34
CA CYS A 326 -9.41 -3.17 8.44
C CYS A 326 -9.92 -3.78 9.76
N GLY A 327 -10.09 -2.94 10.77
CA GLY A 327 -10.51 -3.30 12.13
C GLY A 327 -11.30 -2.16 12.77
N HIS A 328 -10.88 -1.70 13.95
CA HIS A 328 -11.35 -0.54 14.71
C HIS A 328 -12.75 -0.66 15.30
N GLN A 329 -13.75 -1.03 14.49
CA GLN A 329 -15.11 -1.29 14.96
C GLN A 329 -15.20 -2.79 15.26
N HIS A 330 -15.35 -3.15 16.54
CA HIS A 330 -15.03 -4.50 17.01
C HIS A 330 -16.11 -5.55 16.61
N VAL A 331 -16.11 -5.98 15.36
CA VAL A 331 -17.13 -6.86 14.77
C VAL A 331 -16.58 -7.46 13.47
N TYR A 332 -16.96 -8.68 13.12
CA TYR A 332 -16.66 -9.21 11.79
C TYR A 332 -17.63 -8.63 10.77
N ASN A 333 -17.11 -7.97 9.74
CA ASN A 333 -17.90 -7.50 8.60
C ASN A 333 -17.19 -7.74 7.27
N ARG A 334 -17.97 -8.06 6.24
CA ARG A 334 -17.56 -8.07 4.85
C ARG A 334 -18.62 -7.35 4.02
N SER A 335 -18.21 -6.33 3.29
CA SER A 335 -19.08 -5.63 2.35
C SER A 335 -19.38 -6.49 1.12
N TYR A 336 -20.43 -6.14 0.38
CA TYR A 336 -20.45 -6.41 -1.06
C TYR A 336 -19.26 -5.73 -1.74
N PRO A 337 -18.90 -6.08 -2.98
CA PRO A 337 -17.98 -5.25 -3.77
C PRO A 337 -18.57 -3.85 -3.99
N MET A 338 -17.93 -2.81 -3.42
CA MET A 338 -18.45 -1.43 -3.44
C MET A 338 -17.66 -0.53 -4.40
N ARG A 339 -18.36 0.33 -5.14
CA ARG A 339 -17.78 1.40 -5.97
C ARG A 339 -18.70 2.63 -6.00
N ASP A 340 -18.13 3.83 -5.90
CA ASP A 340 -18.88 5.11 -5.89
C ASP A 340 -20.01 5.14 -4.82
N GLY A 341 -19.87 4.34 -3.76
CA GLY A 341 -20.88 4.15 -2.71
C GLY A 341 -21.97 3.09 -2.98
N GLU A 342 -21.99 2.49 -4.17
CA GLU A 342 -22.98 1.51 -4.64
C GLU A 342 -22.36 0.11 -4.80
N ILE A 343 -23.19 -0.93 -5.00
CA ILE A 343 -22.71 -2.31 -5.23
C ILE A 343 -22.30 -2.49 -6.70
N ASP A 344 -21.03 -2.82 -6.95
CA ASP A 344 -20.46 -3.14 -8.27
C ASP A 344 -19.65 -4.44 -8.23
N TYR A 345 -20.27 -5.55 -8.65
CA TYR A 345 -19.64 -6.87 -8.68
C TYR A 345 -18.49 -7.02 -9.69
N GLU A 346 -18.30 -6.10 -10.63
CA GLU A 346 -17.23 -6.18 -11.64
C GLU A 346 -16.01 -5.32 -11.29
N ASN A 347 -16.23 -4.14 -10.71
CA ASN A 347 -15.17 -3.14 -10.49
C ASN A 347 -15.14 -2.58 -9.05
N GLY A 348 -15.95 -3.12 -8.14
CA GLY A 348 -16.03 -2.73 -6.74
C GLY A 348 -15.01 -3.41 -5.84
N ILE A 349 -14.65 -2.72 -4.76
CA ILE A 349 -13.68 -3.14 -3.75
C ILE A 349 -14.41 -3.93 -2.67
N THR A 350 -13.91 -5.10 -2.29
CA THR A 350 -14.40 -5.78 -1.07
C THR A 350 -13.68 -5.24 0.16
N TYR A 351 -14.45 -4.79 1.15
CA TYR A 351 -13.95 -4.36 2.45
C TYR A 351 -14.17 -5.48 3.47
N VAL A 352 -13.14 -5.84 4.24
CA VAL A 352 -13.24 -6.83 5.32
C VAL A 352 -12.68 -6.25 6.61
N MET A 353 -13.53 -6.24 7.63
CA MET A 353 -13.26 -5.83 8.99
C MET A 353 -13.10 -7.08 9.85
N GLY A 354 -11.91 -7.26 10.42
CA GLY A 354 -11.60 -8.32 11.38
C GLY A 354 -11.63 -7.82 12.82
N ASN A 355 -11.81 -8.73 13.78
CA ASN A 355 -11.69 -8.41 15.22
C ASN A 355 -11.22 -9.63 15.99
N ALA A 356 -9.98 -9.62 16.46
CA ALA A 356 -9.38 -10.67 17.26
C ALA A 356 -9.53 -10.45 18.77
N SER A 357 -10.03 -9.28 19.19
CA SER A 357 -10.28 -8.92 20.59
C SER A 357 -11.58 -9.52 21.13
N GLN A 358 -11.87 -9.20 22.39
CA GLN A 358 -13.13 -9.50 23.09
C GLN A 358 -14.02 -8.27 23.27
N LYS A 359 -13.58 -7.10 22.78
CA LYS A 359 -14.46 -5.94 22.66
C LYS A 359 -15.41 -6.24 21.51
N PHE A 360 -16.68 -5.86 21.63
CA PHE A 360 -17.69 -6.14 20.59
C PHE A 360 -18.69 -5.01 20.42
N TYR A 361 -19.05 -4.75 19.16
CA TYR A 361 -20.22 -3.95 18.80
C TYR A 361 -21.43 -4.89 18.65
N SER A 362 -22.62 -4.43 19.05
CA SER A 362 -23.78 -5.30 19.27
C SER A 362 -24.83 -5.32 18.16
N SER A 363 -24.92 -4.29 17.31
CA SER A 363 -25.81 -4.26 16.13
C SER A 363 -25.60 -3.01 15.26
N ALA A 364 -25.61 -3.20 13.95
CA ALA A 364 -25.89 -2.20 12.92
C ALA A 364 -26.72 -2.86 11.78
N ASP A 365 -27.49 -2.07 11.04
CA ASP A 365 -28.23 -2.52 9.86
C ASP A 365 -27.79 -1.63 8.69
N GLU A 366 -27.02 -2.20 7.76
CA GLU A 366 -26.26 -1.44 6.77
C GLU A 366 -26.36 -2.09 5.38
N THR A 367 -26.73 -1.29 4.37
CA THR A 367 -27.03 -1.77 3.02
C THR A 367 -25.80 -2.26 2.24
N TYR A 368 -24.59 -1.86 2.63
CA TYR A 368 -23.34 -2.28 2.00
C TYR A 368 -22.84 -3.65 2.47
N SER A 369 -23.41 -4.21 3.55
CA SER A 369 -22.91 -5.42 4.20
C SER A 369 -23.45 -6.69 3.53
N GLU A 370 -22.56 -7.52 2.98
CA GLU A 370 -22.94 -8.88 2.53
C GLU A 370 -22.95 -9.85 3.72
N LYS A 371 -22.01 -9.67 4.67
CA LYS A 371 -21.91 -10.49 5.86
C LYS A 371 -21.50 -9.66 7.07
N THR A 372 -22.25 -9.79 8.18
CA THR A 372 -21.84 -9.28 9.50
C THR A 372 -22.04 -10.37 10.54
N ILE A 373 -21.07 -10.55 11.45
CA ILE A 373 -21.18 -11.48 12.58
C ILE A 373 -20.74 -10.76 13.85
N TYR A 374 -21.70 -10.52 14.74
CA TYR A 374 -21.50 -9.85 16.02
C TYR A 374 -20.97 -10.80 17.09
N ASN A 375 -20.27 -10.25 18.09
CA ASN A 375 -19.83 -10.96 19.29
C ASN A 375 -18.96 -12.20 19.01
N VAL A 376 -18.11 -12.16 17.98
CA VAL A 376 -17.17 -13.25 17.65
C VAL A 376 -15.76 -12.73 17.42
N SER A 377 -14.80 -13.24 18.20
CA SER A 377 -13.37 -13.06 17.92
C SER A 377 -13.00 -13.92 16.72
N ASN A 378 -12.28 -13.34 15.76
CA ASN A 378 -12.05 -13.96 14.45
C ASN A 378 -10.67 -13.63 13.88
N TYR A 379 -10.22 -14.47 12.95
CA TYR A 379 -9.04 -14.25 12.12
C TYR A 379 -9.33 -14.64 10.66
N GLN A 380 -8.58 -14.06 9.72
CA GLN A 380 -8.71 -14.31 8.30
C GLN A 380 -7.47 -15.04 7.77
N ILE A 381 -7.68 -16.02 6.90
CA ILE A 381 -6.64 -16.53 5.99
C ILE A 381 -7.01 -16.06 4.59
N ILE A 382 -6.13 -15.24 4.01
CA ILE A 382 -6.26 -14.76 2.64
C ILE A 382 -5.36 -15.64 1.77
N ARG A 383 -5.90 -16.15 0.65
CA ARG A 383 -5.11 -16.89 -0.35
C ARG A 383 -5.27 -16.27 -1.73
N VAL A 384 -4.20 -16.26 -2.51
CA VAL A 384 -4.16 -15.72 -3.87
C VAL A 384 -3.46 -16.72 -4.78
N ASP A 385 -4.18 -17.13 -5.82
CA ASP A 385 -3.75 -18.08 -6.84
C ASP A 385 -4.24 -17.57 -8.21
N GLY A 386 -3.32 -17.08 -9.03
CA GLY A 386 -3.63 -16.47 -10.34
C GLY A 386 -4.66 -15.33 -10.26
N ASP A 387 -5.76 -15.51 -10.98
CA ASP A 387 -6.92 -14.60 -11.04
C ASP A 387 -7.97 -14.88 -9.96
N ARG A 388 -7.60 -15.52 -8.85
CA ARG A 388 -8.50 -15.79 -7.72
C ARG A 388 -7.88 -15.43 -6.38
N LEU A 389 -8.58 -14.60 -5.62
CA LEU A 389 -8.33 -14.37 -4.20
C LEU A 389 -9.46 -15.00 -3.40
N THR A 390 -9.15 -15.70 -2.31
CA THR A 390 -10.15 -16.22 -1.37
C THR A 390 -9.91 -15.68 0.03
N ILE A 391 -11.01 -15.33 0.70
CA ILE A 391 -11.05 -14.85 2.08
C ILE A 391 -11.75 -15.93 2.90
N GLN A 392 -11.03 -16.60 3.80
CA GLN A 392 -11.60 -17.54 4.76
C GLN A 392 -11.53 -16.93 6.15
N SER A 393 -12.69 -16.72 6.79
CA SER A 393 -12.78 -16.17 8.15
C SER A 393 -13.10 -17.29 9.14
N PHE A 394 -12.41 -17.32 10.26
CA PHE A 394 -12.52 -18.37 11.28
C PHE A 394 -12.74 -17.77 12.68
N ASP A 395 -13.42 -18.51 13.56
CA ASP A 395 -13.53 -18.16 14.99
C ASP A 395 -12.31 -18.62 15.82
N GLU A 396 -12.33 -18.34 17.12
CA GLU A 396 -11.27 -18.74 18.08
C GLU A 396 -11.01 -20.25 18.17
N THR A 397 -11.95 -21.10 17.72
CA THR A 397 -11.76 -22.57 17.63
C THR A 397 -11.15 -23.01 16.28
N GLY A 398 -11.01 -22.06 15.36
CA GLY A 398 -10.67 -22.26 13.96
C GLY A 398 -11.74 -23.05 13.21
N LYS A 399 -13.02 -22.79 13.51
CA LYS A 399 -14.18 -23.17 12.70
C LYS A 399 -14.47 -22.04 11.72
N GLU A 400 -14.80 -22.37 10.47
CA GLU A 400 -15.11 -21.37 9.44
C GLU A 400 -16.44 -20.64 9.75
N LEU A 401 -16.40 -19.31 9.63
CA LEU A 401 -17.50 -18.37 9.85
C LEU A 401 -18.06 -17.83 8.53
N ASP A 402 -17.17 -17.57 7.58
CA ASP A 402 -17.49 -17.00 6.28
C ASP A 402 -16.41 -17.35 5.24
N TYR A 403 -16.82 -17.43 3.99
CA TYR A 403 -15.97 -17.68 2.84
C TYR A 403 -16.36 -16.72 1.71
N ALA A 404 -15.38 -16.06 1.10
CA ALA A 404 -15.56 -15.31 -0.15
C ALA A 404 -14.49 -15.68 -1.17
N ALA A 405 -14.83 -15.57 -2.46
CA ALA A 405 -13.88 -15.62 -3.56
C ALA A 405 -14.07 -14.38 -4.42
N LEU A 406 -12.98 -13.66 -4.67
CA LEU A 406 -12.93 -12.47 -5.51
C LEU A 406 -12.22 -12.81 -6.82
N SER A 407 -12.57 -12.06 -7.86
CA SER A 407 -11.76 -11.88 -9.06
C SER A 407 -10.98 -10.56 -8.92
N PRO A 408 -9.85 -10.35 -9.62
CA PRO A 408 -9.16 -9.07 -9.60
C PRO A 408 -10.13 -7.98 -10.05
N VAL A 409 -10.17 -6.85 -9.33
CA VAL A 409 -10.82 -5.66 -9.86
C VAL A 409 -10.13 -5.33 -11.17
N LYS A 410 -10.92 -5.22 -12.25
CA LYS A 410 -10.43 -4.81 -13.58
C LYS A 410 -10.06 -3.33 -13.52
N GLY A 411 -8.92 -3.03 -12.91
CA GLY A 411 -8.41 -1.67 -12.82
C GLY A 411 -8.31 -1.04 -14.21
N ALA A 412 -8.45 0.28 -14.26
CA ALA A 412 -8.47 1.11 -15.47
C ALA A 412 -7.12 1.16 -16.25
N GLY A 413 -6.35 0.08 -16.22
CA GLY A 413 -5.07 -0.11 -16.89
C GLY A 413 -4.80 -1.54 -17.40
N SER A 414 -5.79 -2.46 -17.44
CA SER A 414 -5.59 -3.80 -18.06
C SER A 414 -6.80 -4.44 -18.77
N GLN A 415 -8.00 -3.85 -18.69
CA GLN A 415 -9.11 -4.13 -19.60
C GLN A 415 -9.62 -2.79 -20.15
N GLY A 416 -9.89 -2.74 -21.46
CA GLY A 416 -10.34 -1.51 -22.11
C GLY A 416 -11.70 -1.05 -21.59
N PHE A 417 -11.97 0.25 -21.70
CA PHE A 417 -13.29 0.81 -21.45
C PHE A 417 -14.36 0.08 -22.29
N ALA A 418 -15.56 -0.14 -21.74
CA ALA A 418 -16.60 -0.97 -22.34
C ALA A 418 -17.11 -0.42 -23.70
N ASP A 419 -16.91 0.87 -23.96
CA ASP A 419 -17.22 1.55 -25.22
C ASP A 419 -15.99 1.76 -26.13
N VAL A 420 -14.86 1.11 -25.84
CA VAL A 420 -13.64 1.12 -26.66
C VAL A 420 -13.38 -0.28 -27.18
N ASP A 421 -13.89 -0.56 -28.39
CA ASP A 421 -13.55 -1.79 -29.12
C ASP A 421 -12.02 -1.86 -29.32
N PRO A 422 -11.32 -2.93 -28.87
CA PRO A 422 -9.86 -3.06 -28.99
C PRO A 422 -9.31 -3.00 -30.43
N SER A 423 -10.16 -3.20 -31.44
CA SER A 423 -9.81 -3.05 -32.86
C SER A 423 -9.96 -1.62 -33.40
N SER A 424 -10.53 -0.70 -32.60
CA SER A 424 -10.65 0.72 -32.96
C SER A 424 -9.29 1.39 -33.13
N TRP A 425 -9.19 2.26 -34.13
CA TRP A 425 -7.96 3.02 -34.43
C TRP A 425 -7.42 3.85 -33.26
N TYR A 426 -8.27 4.23 -32.30
CA TYR A 426 -7.92 4.98 -31.09
C TYR A 426 -7.65 4.11 -29.85
N ALA A 427 -7.88 2.79 -29.88
CA ALA A 427 -7.86 1.95 -28.68
C ALA A 427 -6.51 1.97 -27.94
N ALA A 428 -5.40 1.87 -28.70
CA ALA A 428 -4.05 1.97 -28.15
C ALA A 428 -3.76 3.35 -27.53
N ALA A 429 -4.21 4.42 -28.20
CA ALA A 429 -4.03 5.78 -27.72
C ALA A 429 -4.80 6.03 -26.41
N VAL A 430 -6.06 5.57 -26.33
CA VAL A 430 -6.88 5.65 -25.11
C VAL A 430 -6.21 4.90 -23.96
N GLY A 431 -5.71 3.67 -24.21
CA GLY A 431 -5.00 2.89 -23.19
C GLY A 431 -3.77 3.62 -22.64
N ASP A 432 -2.91 4.15 -23.51
CA ASP A 432 -1.68 4.85 -23.12
C ASP A 432 -1.96 6.17 -22.38
N VAL A 433 -2.85 7.04 -22.91
CA VAL A 433 -3.13 8.33 -22.26
C VAL A 433 -3.88 8.19 -20.94
N THR A 434 -4.65 7.11 -20.74
CA THR A 434 -5.25 6.78 -19.43
C THR A 434 -4.24 6.14 -18.49
N ALA A 435 -3.36 5.25 -18.95
CA ALA A 435 -2.29 4.68 -18.14
C ALA A 435 -1.27 5.74 -17.65
N ARG A 436 -1.13 6.86 -18.36
CA ARG A 436 -0.34 8.04 -17.95
C ARG A 436 -1.11 9.05 -17.09
N GLY A 437 -2.40 8.81 -16.82
CA GLY A 437 -3.28 9.75 -16.10
C GLY A 437 -3.63 11.03 -16.88
N VAL A 438 -3.27 11.14 -18.16
CA VAL A 438 -3.48 12.34 -19.00
C VAL A 438 -4.97 12.53 -19.33
N LEU A 439 -5.68 11.46 -19.70
CA LEU A 439 -7.14 11.45 -19.82
C LEU A 439 -7.75 10.37 -18.94
N SER A 440 -8.81 10.72 -18.22
CA SER A 440 -9.66 9.79 -17.47
C SER A 440 -10.92 9.42 -18.25
N GLY A 441 -11.59 8.34 -17.85
CA GLY A 441 -12.94 8.01 -18.32
C GLY A 441 -13.98 9.08 -17.95
N THR A 442 -15.21 8.89 -18.44
CA THR A 442 -16.36 9.79 -18.21
C THR A 442 -17.30 9.32 -17.10
N GLY A 443 -17.15 8.08 -16.64
CA GLY A 443 -17.90 7.49 -15.53
C GLY A 443 -18.05 5.97 -15.72
N GLY A 444 -18.11 5.22 -14.61
CA GLY A 444 -18.18 3.75 -14.65
C GLY A 444 -17.07 3.14 -15.51
N THR A 445 -17.47 2.32 -16.49
CA THR A 445 -16.58 1.63 -17.43
C THR A 445 -16.38 2.37 -18.76
N LEU A 446 -16.82 3.64 -18.90
CA LEU A 446 -16.86 4.36 -20.18
C LEU A 446 -15.70 5.35 -20.38
N PHE A 447 -15.15 5.37 -21.61
CA PHE A 447 -14.29 6.45 -22.10
C PHE A 447 -15.08 7.56 -22.81
N SER A 448 -16.22 7.19 -23.40
CA SER A 448 -17.00 8.00 -24.36
C SER A 448 -16.15 8.53 -25.52
N PRO A 449 -15.63 7.66 -26.41
CA PRO A 449 -14.72 8.06 -27.49
C PRO A 449 -15.31 9.10 -28.45
N ASP A 450 -16.61 9.02 -28.73
CA ASP A 450 -17.33 9.92 -29.63
C ASP A 450 -17.91 11.17 -28.94
N MET A 451 -17.80 11.27 -27.61
CA MET A 451 -18.23 12.48 -26.90
C MET A 451 -17.36 13.67 -27.31
N PRO A 452 -17.95 14.86 -27.53
CA PRO A 452 -17.23 16.10 -27.77
C PRO A 452 -16.18 16.41 -26.69
N MET A 453 -14.96 16.75 -27.12
CA MET A 453 -13.93 17.25 -26.22
C MET A 453 -14.23 18.71 -25.84
N THR A 454 -14.34 19.00 -24.54
CA THR A 454 -14.51 20.38 -24.05
C THR A 454 -13.16 21.07 -23.81
N ARG A 455 -13.17 22.39 -23.74
CA ARG A 455 -12.00 23.22 -23.39
C ARG A 455 -11.43 22.84 -22.03
N ALA A 456 -12.29 22.70 -21.01
CA ALA A 456 -11.86 22.27 -19.68
C ALA A 456 -11.19 20.89 -19.70
N MET A 457 -11.75 19.91 -20.44
CA MET A 457 -11.17 18.57 -20.54
C MET A 457 -9.79 18.58 -21.20
N PHE A 458 -9.64 19.22 -22.37
CA PHE A 458 -8.37 19.22 -23.10
C PHE A 458 -7.27 19.98 -22.36
N VAL A 459 -7.61 21.12 -21.75
CA VAL A 459 -6.65 21.91 -20.97
C VAL A 459 -6.21 21.16 -19.72
N THR A 460 -7.11 20.43 -19.06
CA THR A 460 -6.78 19.54 -17.93
C THR A 460 -5.89 18.38 -18.36
N ALA A 461 -6.05 17.85 -19.57
CA ALA A 461 -5.16 16.82 -20.11
C ALA A 461 -3.73 17.35 -20.30
N LEU A 462 -3.56 18.55 -20.88
CA LEU A 462 -2.25 19.19 -21.02
C LEU A 462 -1.62 19.53 -19.66
N TYR A 463 -2.42 19.94 -18.68
CA TYR A 463 -1.97 20.20 -17.30
C TYR A 463 -1.42 18.94 -16.63
N ARG A 464 -2.13 17.81 -16.73
CA ARG A 464 -1.68 16.51 -16.21
C ARG A 464 -0.44 16.01 -16.96
N ALA A 465 -0.38 16.17 -18.28
CA ALA A 465 0.80 15.86 -19.09
C ALA A 465 2.03 16.70 -18.71
N ALA A 466 1.84 17.91 -18.18
CA ALA A 466 2.90 18.77 -17.65
C ALA A 466 3.36 18.39 -16.22
N GLY A 467 2.80 17.33 -15.63
CA GLY A 467 3.07 16.91 -14.25
C GLY A 467 2.23 17.64 -13.19
N SER A 468 1.09 18.23 -13.56
CA SER A 468 0.22 19.02 -12.69
C SER A 468 0.98 20.13 -11.92
N PRO A 469 1.67 21.04 -12.64
CA PRO A 469 2.43 22.13 -12.01
C PRO A 469 1.52 23.01 -11.16
N GLY A 470 2.05 23.59 -10.08
CA GLY A 470 1.25 24.43 -9.18
C GLY A 470 0.46 25.52 -9.92
N ALA A 471 -0.75 25.80 -9.43
CA ALA A 471 -1.70 26.71 -10.07
C ALA A 471 -1.03 28.03 -10.51
N GLY A 472 -1.30 28.45 -11.74
CA GLY A 472 -0.83 29.73 -12.27
C GLY A 472 -1.46 30.92 -11.55
N ARG A 473 -1.33 32.12 -12.13
CA ARG A 473 -2.13 33.27 -11.67
C ARG A 473 -3.61 32.90 -11.63
N SER A 474 -4.28 33.28 -10.54
CA SER A 474 -5.71 33.01 -10.33
C SER A 474 -6.53 33.28 -11.60
N PRO A 475 -7.43 32.36 -12.01
CA PRO A 475 -8.24 32.50 -13.20
C PRO A 475 -9.37 33.54 -13.00
N ALA A 476 -9.30 34.40 -11.99
CA ALA A 476 -10.14 35.60 -11.81
C ALA A 476 -10.12 36.59 -12.99
N ALA A 477 -9.28 36.36 -14.01
CA ALA A 477 -9.35 37.01 -15.32
C ALA A 477 -10.47 36.44 -16.23
N PHE A 478 -11.06 35.30 -15.86
CA PHE A 478 -12.20 34.67 -16.52
C PHE A 478 -13.45 34.73 -15.63
N THR A 479 -14.58 35.13 -16.21
CA THR A 479 -15.85 35.33 -15.49
C THR A 479 -16.63 34.04 -15.22
N ASP A 480 -16.14 32.90 -15.69
CA ASP A 480 -16.81 31.59 -15.75
C ASP A 480 -15.87 30.44 -15.34
N VAL A 481 -14.87 30.72 -14.49
CA VAL A 481 -13.98 29.73 -13.88
C VAL A 481 -14.04 29.85 -12.36
N ASP A 482 -15.05 29.22 -11.78
CA ASP A 482 -15.32 29.27 -10.35
C ASP A 482 -14.31 28.45 -9.53
N ALA A 483 -13.94 28.96 -8.36
CA ALA A 483 -13.07 28.26 -7.42
C ALA A 483 -13.72 26.95 -6.94
N GLY A 484 -12.93 25.87 -6.90
CA GLY A 484 -13.39 24.53 -6.55
C GLY A 484 -13.88 23.68 -7.73
N GLN A 485 -13.94 24.23 -8.95
CA GLN A 485 -14.18 23.43 -10.16
C GLN A 485 -12.96 22.53 -10.47
N TRP A 486 -13.21 21.32 -10.97
CA TRP A 486 -12.17 20.31 -11.23
C TRP A 486 -11.12 20.74 -12.28
N TYR A 487 -11.44 21.74 -13.10
CA TYR A 487 -10.56 22.34 -14.10
C TYR A 487 -9.92 23.67 -13.66
N TYR A 488 -10.18 24.16 -12.44
CA TYR A 488 -9.78 25.51 -11.99
C TYR A 488 -8.27 25.74 -12.11
N ASP A 489 -7.45 24.87 -11.51
CA ASP A 489 -5.99 25.00 -11.54
C ASP A 489 -5.42 24.83 -12.96
N ALA A 490 -6.00 23.91 -13.74
CA ALA A 490 -5.60 23.68 -15.13
C ALA A 490 -5.91 24.89 -16.02
N ALA A 491 -7.08 25.51 -15.87
CA ALA A 491 -7.46 26.73 -16.59
C ALA A 491 -6.58 27.93 -16.17
N ALA A 492 -6.28 28.06 -14.88
CA ALA A 492 -5.38 29.07 -14.34
C ALA A 492 -3.95 28.94 -14.90
N TRP A 493 -3.38 27.74 -14.80
CA TRP A 493 -2.07 27.41 -15.36
C TRP A 493 -2.01 27.64 -16.87
N ALA A 494 -3.02 27.18 -17.62
CA ALA A 494 -3.00 27.29 -19.07
C ALA A 494 -3.18 28.73 -19.58
N ALA A 495 -3.84 29.59 -18.81
CA ALA A 495 -3.90 31.02 -19.10
C ALA A 495 -2.53 31.69 -18.85
N ASP A 496 -1.91 31.43 -17.70
CA ASP A 496 -0.61 31.99 -17.33
C ASP A 496 0.53 31.50 -18.25
N ALA A 497 0.48 30.23 -18.65
CA ALA A 497 1.39 29.62 -19.62
C ALA A 497 1.15 30.04 -21.08
N GLY A 498 0.05 30.76 -21.38
CA GLY A 498 -0.33 31.22 -22.72
C GLY A 498 -0.90 30.12 -23.63
N ILE A 499 -1.27 28.96 -23.09
CA ILE A 499 -1.81 27.80 -23.81
C ILE A 499 -3.25 28.06 -24.23
N ALA A 500 -4.07 28.52 -23.28
CA ALA A 500 -5.47 28.85 -23.46
C ALA A 500 -5.68 30.38 -23.42
N GLN A 501 -6.47 30.86 -24.37
CA GLN A 501 -6.92 32.26 -24.44
C GLN A 501 -8.44 32.30 -24.27
N GLY A 502 -8.94 33.30 -23.55
CA GLY A 502 -10.37 33.51 -23.33
C GLY A 502 -11.05 34.33 -24.42
N TYR A 503 -12.38 34.30 -24.42
CA TYR A 503 -13.25 35.05 -25.31
C TYR A 503 -13.93 36.18 -24.54
N GLY A 504 -13.52 37.43 -24.75
CA GLY A 504 -14.18 38.60 -24.15
C GLY A 504 -14.21 38.62 -22.61
N GLY A 505 -13.30 37.91 -21.94
CA GLY A 505 -13.30 37.74 -20.49
C GLY A 505 -13.85 36.41 -19.97
N ALA A 506 -14.21 35.46 -20.83
CA ALA A 506 -14.65 34.11 -20.46
C ALA A 506 -13.67 33.02 -20.94
N PHE A 507 -13.51 31.94 -20.18
CA PHE A 507 -12.77 30.74 -20.56
C PHE A 507 -13.59 29.78 -21.41
N ALA A 508 -14.92 29.74 -21.24
CA ALA A 508 -15.87 28.78 -21.81
C ALA A 508 -15.50 27.31 -21.51
N PRO A 509 -15.51 26.86 -20.24
CA PRO A 509 -15.03 25.52 -19.83
C PRO A 509 -15.78 24.37 -20.53
N ASP A 510 -17.10 24.45 -20.59
CA ASP A 510 -17.98 23.45 -21.22
C ASP A 510 -18.10 23.61 -22.75
N GLY A 511 -17.51 24.68 -23.30
CA GLY A 511 -17.45 24.88 -24.75
C GLY A 511 -16.62 23.77 -25.41
N THR A 512 -17.16 23.16 -26.46
CA THR A 512 -16.45 22.15 -27.25
C THR A 512 -15.31 22.79 -28.05
N ILE A 513 -14.18 22.09 -28.21
CA ILE A 513 -13.10 22.57 -29.08
C ILE A 513 -13.24 22.05 -30.50
N THR A 514 -12.95 22.91 -31.48
CA THR A 514 -12.74 22.47 -32.86
C THR A 514 -11.38 21.80 -33.02
N ARG A 515 -11.20 21.02 -34.09
CA ARG A 515 -9.93 20.36 -34.40
C ARG A 515 -8.79 21.36 -34.61
N GLU A 516 -9.05 22.54 -35.18
CA GLU A 516 -8.03 23.59 -35.29
C GLU A 516 -7.71 24.29 -33.95
N GLN A 517 -8.69 24.42 -33.04
CA GLN A 517 -8.45 24.91 -31.68
C GLN A 517 -7.61 23.94 -30.83
N LEU A 518 -7.87 22.64 -30.96
CA LEU A 518 -7.09 21.57 -30.32
C LEU A 518 -5.61 21.65 -30.74
N ALA A 519 -5.35 21.71 -32.06
CA ALA A 519 -4.00 21.87 -32.60
C ALA A 519 -3.31 23.15 -32.09
N ALA A 520 -4.03 24.27 -32.05
CA ALA A 520 -3.49 25.55 -31.56
C ALA A 520 -3.15 25.56 -30.06
N MET A 521 -3.96 24.91 -29.22
CA MET A 521 -3.62 24.74 -27.79
C MET A 521 -2.39 23.85 -27.62
N LEU A 522 -2.32 22.71 -28.33
CA LEU A 522 -1.17 21.82 -28.27
C LEU A 522 0.12 22.49 -28.76
N TYR A 523 0.07 23.28 -29.84
CA TYR A 523 1.22 24.02 -30.36
C TYR A 523 1.79 25.00 -29.33
N ARG A 524 0.92 25.75 -28.62
CA ARG A 524 1.33 26.69 -27.57
C ARG A 524 1.88 26.01 -26.32
N TYR A 525 1.41 24.80 -26.02
CA TYR A 525 1.98 23.94 -24.97
C TYR A 525 3.35 23.40 -25.37
N ALA A 526 3.46 22.87 -26.59
CA ALA A 526 4.66 22.19 -27.10
C ALA A 526 5.86 23.12 -27.30
N LYS A 527 5.63 24.39 -27.67
CA LYS A 527 6.68 25.41 -27.94
C LYS A 527 7.85 24.86 -28.78
N PRO A 528 7.58 24.26 -29.97
CA PRO A 528 8.61 23.60 -30.76
C PRO A 528 9.78 24.53 -31.08
N GLU A 529 11.01 24.06 -30.83
CA GLU A 529 12.25 24.84 -31.01
C GLU A 529 12.60 25.07 -32.49
N GLU A 530 12.31 24.07 -33.34
CA GLU A 530 12.33 24.19 -34.79
C GLU A 530 11.10 24.99 -35.25
N PRO A 531 11.25 26.18 -35.85
CA PRO A 531 10.12 26.86 -36.48
C PRO A 531 9.69 26.03 -37.67
N VAL A 532 8.49 25.42 -37.59
CA VAL A 532 7.83 24.89 -38.78
C VAL A 532 7.82 25.99 -39.83
N PRO A 533 8.31 25.74 -41.07
CA PRO A 533 8.30 26.71 -42.13
C PRO A 533 6.93 27.38 -42.19
N ALA A 534 6.89 28.72 -42.14
CA ALA A 534 5.70 29.47 -41.78
C ALA A 534 4.50 29.10 -42.67
N ALA A 535 3.60 28.27 -42.12
CA ALA A 535 2.66 27.44 -42.86
C ALA A 535 3.33 26.73 -44.06
N ASP A 536 3.84 25.51 -43.85
CA ASP A 536 4.17 24.64 -44.97
C ASP A 536 2.87 24.34 -45.72
N ALA A 537 2.63 25.11 -46.76
CA ALA A 537 1.43 25.03 -47.57
C ALA A 537 1.31 23.65 -48.23
N SER A 538 2.40 22.89 -48.36
CA SER A 538 2.36 21.50 -48.82
C SER A 538 1.70 20.56 -47.79
N ALA A 539 1.93 20.76 -46.49
CA ALA A 539 1.31 19.97 -45.43
C ALA A 539 -0.20 20.19 -45.36
N LEU A 540 -0.69 21.41 -45.62
CA LEU A 540 -2.13 21.69 -45.72
C LEU A 540 -2.70 21.31 -47.09
N ALA A 541 -1.95 21.47 -48.19
CA ALA A 541 -2.39 21.10 -49.54
C ALA A 541 -2.52 19.58 -49.76
N ALA A 542 -1.97 18.76 -48.86
CA ALA A 542 -2.25 17.33 -48.79
C ALA A 542 -3.73 17.01 -48.46
N PHE A 543 -4.49 17.99 -47.98
CA PHE A 543 -5.90 17.84 -47.60
C PHE A 543 -6.80 18.73 -48.45
N SER A 544 -7.94 18.19 -48.92
CA SER A 544 -8.82 18.92 -49.84
C SER A 544 -9.50 20.15 -49.20
N ASP A 545 -9.59 20.18 -47.88
CA ASP A 545 -10.12 21.26 -47.05
C ASP A 545 -9.01 22.01 -46.27
N GLY A 546 -7.73 21.84 -46.62
CA GLY A 546 -6.62 22.60 -46.00
C GLY A 546 -6.74 24.11 -46.17
N GLY A 547 -7.51 24.58 -47.15
CA GLY A 547 -7.88 25.99 -47.32
C GLY A 547 -8.98 26.50 -46.39
N GLU A 548 -9.70 25.61 -45.68
CA GLU A 548 -10.73 25.95 -44.69
C GLU A 548 -10.14 26.26 -43.30
N VAL A 549 -8.83 26.01 -43.09
CA VAL A 549 -8.13 26.32 -41.84
C VAL A 549 -8.07 27.83 -41.62
N SER A 550 -8.54 28.28 -40.46
CA SER A 550 -8.52 29.69 -40.06
C SER A 550 -7.11 30.28 -40.05
N ASP A 551 -6.94 31.53 -40.49
CA ASP A 551 -5.62 32.19 -40.56
C ASP A 551 -4.80 32.14 -39.26
N TRP A 552 -5.47 32.26 -38.11
CA TRP A 552 -4.86 32.19 -36.78
C TRP A 552 -4.39 30.77 -36.38
N ALA A 553 -4.90 29.73 -37.03
CA ALA A 553 -4.63 28.33 -36.74
C ALA A 553 -3.63 27.69 -37.72
N LYS A 554 -3.42 28.27 -38.91
CA LYS A 554 -2.62 27.69 -40.01
C LYS A 554 -1.27 27.12 -39.58
N THR A 555 -0.47 27.86 -38.81
CA THR A 555 0.84 27.37 -38.33
C THR A 555 0.71 26.16 -37.41
N ALA A 556 -0.26 26.16 -36.49
CA ALA A 556 -0.44 25.08 -35.52
C ALA A 556 -1.02 23.81 -36.16
N VAL A 557 -1.97 23.97 -37.10
CA VAL A 557 -2.55 22.85 -37.85
C VAL A 557 -1.50 22.26 -38.82
N ALA A 558 -0.73 23.10 -39.51
CA ALA A 558 0.37 22.63 -40.36
C ALA A 558 1.46 21.91 -39.55
N TRP A 559 1.84 22.42 -38.37
CA TRP A 559 2.75 21.71 -37.45
C TRP A 559 2.20 20.36 -37.02
N ALA A 560 0.95 20.32 -36.56
CA ALA A 560 0.35 19.09 -36.04
C ALA A 560 0.19 18.03 -37.15
N ALA A 561 -0.23 18.43 -38.35
CA ALA A 561 -0.32 17.54 -39.51
C ALA A 561 1.06 17.07 -39.99
N GLY A 562 2.01 18.00 -40.18
CA GLY A 562 3.38 17.69 -40.64
C GLY A 562 4.20 16.87 -39.64
N SER A 563 3.89 16.97 -38.35
CA SER A 563 4.52 16.16 -37.28
C SER A 563 3.82 14.82 -37.03
N GLY A 564 2.82 14.45 -37.84
CA GLY A 564 2.05 13.21 -37.67
C GLY A 564 1.14 13.18 -36.43
N LEU A 565 0.91 14.33 -35.76
CA LEU A 565 0.08 14.42 -34.56
C LEU A 565 -1.41 14.55 -34.87
N LEU A 566 -1.75 15.26 -35.96
CA LEU A 566 -3.14 15.46 -36.40
C LEU A 566 -3.37 14.77 -37.75
N HIS A 567 -4.06 13.64 -37.71
CA HIS A 567 -4.49 12.94 -38.92
C HIS A 567 -5.84 13.46 -39.42
N GLY A 568 -5.97 13.53 -40.74
CA GLY A 568 -7.26 13.70 -41.43
C GLY A 568 -7.96 12.36 -41.70
N SER A 569 -9.21 12.43 -42.16
CA SER A 569 -10.00 11.27 -42.61
C SER A 569 -10.47 11.50 -44.04
N GLY A 570 -10.36 10.49 -44.91
CA GLY A 570 -10.81 10.60 -46.31
C GLY A 570 -10.13 11.72 -47.11
N GLY A 571 -8.90 12.13 -46.75
CA GLY A 571 -8.21 13.27 -47.37
C GLY A 571 -8.62 14.65 -46.84
N ARG A 572 -9.32 14.71 -45.69
CA ARG A 572 -9.82 15.94 -45.07
C ARG A 572 -9.34 16.14 -43.64
N LEU A 573 -8.97 17.36 -43.27
CA LEU A 573 -8.65 17.77 -41.90
C LEU A 573 -9.89 18.05 -41.06
N ALA A 574 -10.98 18.53 -41.67
CA ALA A 574 -12.18 19.03 -41.00
C ALA A 574 -11.85 20.03 -39.86
N PRO A 575 -11.20 21.17 -40.16
CA PRO A 575 -10.62 22.04 -39.11
C PRO A 575 -11.67 22.68 -38.19
N GLY A 576 -12.83 23.03 -38.74
CA GLY A 576 -13.96 23.61 -38.00
C GLY A 576 -14.82 22.61 -37.23
N ASP A 577 -14.66 21.30 -37.47
CA ASP A 577 -15.46 20.28 -36.80
C ASP A 577 -15.04 20.13 -35.32
N THR A 578 -16.02 19.84 -34.46
CA THR A 578 -15.79 19.52 -33.05
C THR A 578 -14.92 18.27 -32.92
N ALA A 579 -13.83 18.37 -32.15
CA ALA A 579 -12.97 17.24 -31.86
C ALA A 579 -13.66 16.27 -30.87
N THR A 580 -13.57 14.97 -31.12
CA THR A 580 -14.03 13.94 -30.17
C THR A 580 -12.93 13.60 -29.17
N ARG A 581 -13.30 12.96 -28.05
CA ARG A 581 -12.34 12.47 -27.06
C ARG A 581 -11.35 11.45 -27.64
N ALA A 582 -11.77 10.58 -28.55
CA ALA A 582 -10.89 9.66 -29.27
C ALA A 582 -9.85 10.39 -30.14
N GLN A 583 -10.25 11.44 -30.86
CA GLN A 583 -9.33 12.24 -31.66
C GLN A 583 -8.30 12.98 -30.79
N ALA A 584 -8.73 13.54 -29.66
CA ALA A 584 -7.82 14.17 -28.70
C ALA A 584 -6.85 13.18 -28.04
N ALA A 585 -7.33 11.97 -27.70
CA ALA A 585 -6.49 10.89 -27.18
C ALA A 585 -5.39 10.52 -28.17
N GLN A 586 -5.71 10.36 -29.46
CA GLN A 586 -4.71 10.06 -30.51
C GLN A 586 -3.65 11.15 -30.65
N VAL A 587 -4.06 12.42 -30.64
CA VAL A 587 -3.15 13.57 -30.75
C VAL A 587 -2.20 13.63 -29.54
N LEU A 588 -2.73 13.44 -28.33
CA LEU A 588 -1.95 13.42 -27.09
C LEU A 588 -1.00 12.21 -27.04
N TYR A 589 -1.48 11.03 -27.44
CA TYR A 589 -0.68 9.80 -27.54
C TYR A 589 0.55 10.01 -28.44
N GLY A 590 0.36 10.48 -29.67
CA GLY A 590 1.46 10.76 -30.60
C GLY A 590 2.44 11.83 -30.08
N PHE A 591 1.92 12.86 -29.39
CA PHE A 591 2.75 13.90 -28.79
C PHE A 591 3.64 13.36 -27.65
N LEU A 592 3.11 12.42 -26.85
CA LEU A 592 3.80 11.82 -25.71
C LEU A 592 4.79 10.71 -26.10
N GLN A 593 4.82 10.27 -27.37
CA GLN A 593 5.83 9.33 -27.86
C GLN A 593 7.18 10.01 -28.12
N PRO A 594 8.31 9.30 -27.88
CA PRO A 594 9.64 9.74 -28.27
C PRO A 594 9.73 10.05 -29.77
N ALA A 595 10.58 11.02 -30.15
CA ALA A 595 10.67 11.57 -31.51
C ALA A 595 11.16 10.59 -32.61
N GLY A 596 11.34 9.30 -32.31
CA GLY A 596 11.70 8.24 -33.25
C GLY A 596 10.68 7.09 -33.34
N VAL A 597 9.48 7.26 -32.77
CA VAL A 597 8.40 6.24 -32.73
C VAL A 597 7.10 6.78 -33.38
N ARG A 598 7.20 7.89 -34.13
CA ARG A 598 6.08 8.60 -34.78
C ARG A 598 5.99 8.26 -36.25
#